data_AF-A0A1F3E5N3-F1
#
_entry.id   AF-A0A1F3E5N3-F1
#
_cell.length_a   1.000
_cell.length_b   1.000
_cell.length_c   1.000
_cell.angle_alpha   90.00
_cell.angle_beta   90.00
_cell.angle_gamma   90.00
#
_symmetry.space_group_name_H-M   'P 1'
#
loop_
_entity.id
_entity.type
_entity.pdbx_description
1 polymer ?
#
loop_
_entity_poly.entity_id
_entity_poly.type
_entity_poly.pdbx_seq_one_letter_code
_entity_poly.pdbx_strand_id
1 'polypeptide(L)'
;MKISGFSYVRNGIELDYPFVESVKSVLPICDEFIMVVGDSHDGSREAVEAIQSDKIKIVDSVWDMNLRVEGGVFAQQSNLGIDHSTGDWLIHIQADEVIHEDDLYKIKENILKYDSDKRVQGLLLPYYHFWGGYNYIRTTRRVHRYEIRVLRNIKGIRSFNDSQGFRMYASNEAYTNNKEKGTKLRVKKIDVPIYHYKRVRPPAEMKKKMNVFFHFYKSDEWLEKYKNKSQEYDYQNVDALEEFKGTHPELMHERMAKQNWEFVYDKSKSKMKFRYWILYNFEKLTGIRLFEYKNYRLLK
;
A
#
# COMPACT_ATOMS: atom_id res chain seq x y z
N MET A 1 -0.12 26.25 -4.25
CA MET A 1 0.02 24.92 -3.63
C MET A 1 0.06 23.89 -4.74
N LYS A 2 1.10 23.07 -4.80
CA LYS A 2 1.30 22.00 -5.79
C LYS A 2 1.18 20.63 -5.12
N ILE A 3 0.53 19.67 -5.77
CA ILE A 3 0.36 18.29 -5.32
C ILE A 3 1.14 17.37 -6.26
N SER A 4 2.13 16.64 -5.73
CA SER A 4 2.80 15.56 -6.47
C SER A 4 2.22 14.22 -6.05
N GLY A 5 1.84 13.37 -7.00
CA GLY A 5 1.67 11.94 -6.75
C GLY A 5 2.99 11.21 -6.88
N PHE A 6 3.16 10.09 -6.19
CA PHE A 6 4.26 9.18 -6.48
C PHE A 6 3.90 7.73 -6.18
N SER A 7 4.54 6.83 -6.93
CA SER A 7 4.46 5.39 -6.75
C SER A 7 5.73 4.73 -7.27
N TYR A 8 5.84 3.42 -7.04
CA TYR A 8 6.89 2.62 -7.63
C TYR A 8 6.37 1.23 -8.03
N VAL A 9 6.96 0.65 -9.07
CA VAL A 9 6.63 -0.70 -9.53
C VAL A 9 7.86 -1.42 -10.04
N ARG A 10 7.88 -2.75 -9.91
CA ARG A 10 8.78 -3.64 -10.65
C ARG A 10 8.03 -4.90 -11.01
N ASN A 11 8.09 -5.31 -12.27
CA ASN A 11 7.36 -6.47 -12.81
C ASN A 11 5.86 -6.44 -12.44
N GLY A 12 5.23 -5.29 -12.66
CA GLY A 12 3.83 -5.01 -12.35
C GLY A 12 2.84 -5.90 -13.08
N ILE A 13 3.13 -6.24 -14.33
CA ILE A 13 2.26 -7.06 -15.19
C ILE A 13 2.39 -8.53 -14.81
N GLU A 14 3.62 -9.06 -14.71
CA GLU A 14 3.85 -10.46 -14.33
C GLU A 14 3.29 -10.78 -12.94
N LEU A 15 3.39 -9.82 -12.01
CA LEU A 15 2.89 -9.98 -10.64
C LEU A 15 1.42 -9.53 -10.47
N ASP A 16 0.75 -9.22 -11.58
CA ASP A 16 -0.66 -8.81 -11.65
C ASP A 16 -1.01 -7.70 -10.64
N TYR A 17 -0.21 -6.65 -10.59
CA TYR A 17 -0.51 -5.45 -9.82
C TYR A 17 -1.43 -4.53 -10.64
N PRO A 18 -2.48 -3.95 -10.04
CA PRO A 18 -3.31 -2.92 -10.66
C PRO A 18 -2.60 -1.55 -10.68
N PHE A 19 -1.32 -1.49 -11.06
CA PHE A 19 -0.50 -0.28 -10.91
C PHE A 19 -0.94 0.85 -11.85
N VAL A 20 -1.46 0.52 -13.04
CA VAL A 20 -2.01 1.51 -13.97
C VAL A 20 -3.25 2.15 -13.35
N GLU A 21 -4.13 1.34 -12.76
CA GLU A 21 -5.32 1.79 -12.04
C GLU A 21 -4.95 2.61 -10.80
N SER A 22 -3.93 2.18 -10.05
CA SER A 22 -3.38 2.92 -8.90
C SER A 22 -2.96 4.34 -9.30
N VAL A 23 -2.15 4.48 -10.35
CA VAL A 23 -1.70 5.80 -10.84
C VAL A 23 -2.89 6.62 -11.31
N LYS A 24 -3.74 6.06 -12.18
CA LYS A 24 -4.93 6.74 -12.73
C LYS A 24 -5.89 7.21 -11.64
N SER A 25 -5.99 6.48 -10.52
CA SER A 25 -6.92 6.83 -9.44
C SER A 25 -6.60 8.15 -8.77
N VAL A 26 -5.32 8.55 -8.68
CA VAL A 26 -4.93 9.79 -7.99
C VAL A 26 -4.48 10.90 -8.95
N LEU A 27 -4.14 10.56 -10.19
CA LEU A 27 -3.67 11.49 -11.23
C LEU A 27 -4.58 12.73 -11.45
N PRO A 28 -5.92 12.65 -11.34
CA PRO A 28 -6.80 13.81 -11.51
C PRO A 28 -6.54 14.96 -10.52
N ILE A 29 -6.05 14.65 -9.31
CA ILE A 29 -5.79 15.65 -8.26
C ILE A 29 -4.30 16.01 -8.13
N CYS A 30 -3.44 15.43 -8.96
CA CYS A 30 -2.02 15.72 -9.02
C CYS A 30 -1.71 16.81 -10.06
N ASP A 31 -0.72 17.65 -9.77
CA ASP A 31 -0.08 18.56 -10.72
C ASP A 31 1.10 17.89 -11.44
N GLU A 32 1.73 16.91 -10.80
CA GLU A 32 2.69 15.99 -11.40
C GLU A 32 2.61 14.63 -10.71
N PHE A 33 3.11 13.58 -11.35
CA PHE A 33 3.15 12.24 -10.79
C PHE A 33 4.51 11.59 -11.06
N ILE A 34 5.23 11.20 -10.02
CA ILE A 34 6.52 10.52 -10.12
C ILE A 34 6.30 9.02 -10.10
N MET A 35 6.52 8.35 -11.22
CA MET A 35 6.45 6.89 -11.31
C MET A 35 7.86 6.30 -11.33
N VAL A 36 8.28 5.71 -10.22
CA VAL A 36 9.58 5.02 -10.15
C VAL A 36 9.43 3.61 -10.70
N VAL A 37 10.08 3.32 -11.82
CA VAL A 37 10.01 2.01 -12.47
C VAL A 37 11.33 1.29 -12.25
N GLY A 38 11.29 0.23 -11.45
CA GLY A 38 12.42 -0.67 -11.28
C GLY A 38 12.77 -1.38 -12.59
N ASP A 39 13.92 -2.04 -12.62
CA ASP A 39 14.44 -2.86 -13.71
C ASP A 39 13.47 -4.01 -14.04
N SER A 40 12.43 -3.66 -14.78
CA SER A 40 11.31 -4.52 -15.16
C SER A 40 11.52 -5.06 -16.55
N HIS A 41 11.05 -6.27 -16.80
CA HIS A 41 11.22 -6.95 -18.09
C HIS A 41 9.88 -7.46 -18.68
N ASP A 42 8.76 -7.01 -18.12
CA ASP A 42 7.42 -7.54 -18.40
C ASP A 42 6.51 -6.55 -19.13
N GLY A 43 7.04 -5.41 -19.59
CA GLY A 43 6.24 -4.34 -20.21
C GLY A 43 5.71 -3.29 -19.23
N SER A 44 6.08 -3.35 -17.93
CA SER A 44 5.56 -2.40 -16.93
C SER A 44 5.87 -0.94 -17.26
N ARG A 45 7.05 -0.66 -17.80
CA ARG A 45 7.46 0.70 -18.14
C ARG A 45 6.61 1.26 -19.28
N GLU A 46 6.44 0.47 -20.34
CA GLU A 46 5.64 0.78 -21.51
C GLU A 46 4.17 0.97 -21.14
N ALA A 47 3.66 0.17 -20.20
CA ALA A 47 2.31 0.34 -19.66
C ALA A 47 2.13 1.64 -18.86
N VAL A 48 3.17 2.14 -18.18
CA VAL A 48 3.14 3.49 -17.58
C VAL A 48 3.11 4.56 -18.68
N GLU A 49 3.94 4.44 -19.71
CA GLU A 49 3.97 5.37 -20.84
C GLU A 49 2.62 5.42 -21.57
N ALA A 50 1.96 4.28 -21.69
CA ALA A 50 0.64 4.15 -22.29
C ALA A 50 -0.49 4.84 -21.50
N ILE A 51 -0.24 5.33 -20.27
CA ILE A 51 -1.19 6.21 -19.57
C ILE A 51 -1.35 7.56 -20.30
N GLN A 52 -0.33 7.98 -21.08
CA GLN A 52 -0.37 9.19 -21.92
C GLN A 52 -0.78 10.47 -21.18
N SER A 53 -0.16 10.73 -20.03
CA SER A 53 -0.37 11.95 -19.26
C SER A 53 0.92 12.76 -19.16
N ASP A 54 0.85 14.05 -19.50
CA ASP A 54 1.95 15.03 -19.39
C ASP A 54 2.40 15.28 -17.94
N LYS A 55 1.56 14.91 -16.97
CA LYS A 55 1.86 14.97 -15.54
C LYS A 55 2.83 13.89 -15.09
N ILE A 56 2.90 12.75 -15.78
CA ILE A 56 3.68 11.59 -15.35
C ILE A 56 5.15 11.79 -15.73
N LYS A 57 6.03 11.66 -14.74
CA LYS A 57 7.49 11.61 -14.90
C LYS A 57 7.96 10.24 -14.48
N ILE A 58 8.53 9.49 -15.42
CA ILE A 58 9.10 8.17 -15.16
C ILE A 58 10.52 8.34 -14.64
N VAL A 59 10.84 7.66 -13.54
CA VAL A 59 12.18 7.58 -12.97
C VAL A 59 12.60 6.11 -13.02
N ASP A 60 13.49 5.78 -13.95
CA ASP A 60 14.04 4.44 -14.07
C ASP A 60 15.04 4.17 -12.92
N SER A 61 14.93 3.00 -12.29
CA SER A 61 15.79 2.60 -11.18
C SER A 61 16.22 1.13 -11.29
N VAL A 62 17.34 0.79 -10.67
CA VAL A 62 17.79 -0.60 -10.52
C VAL A 62 17.65 -0.99 -9.06
N TRP A 63 16.99 -2.11 -8.79
CA TRP A 63 16.79 -2.57 -7.42
C TRP A 63 18.09 -3.15 -6.87
N ASP A 64 18.64 -2.52 -5.83
CA ASP A 64 19.81 -3.05 -5.13
C ASP A 64 19.42 -4.29 -4.31
N MET A 65 19.78 -5.45 -4.83
CA MET A 65 19.48 -6.74 -4.19
C MET A 65 20.23 -6.95 -2.87
N ASN A 66 21.27 -6.15 -2.57
CA ASN A 66 21.91 -6.17 -1.26
C ASN A 66 21.02 -5.55 -0.17
N LEU A 67 20.08 -4.68 -0.56
CA LEU A 67 19.07 -4.07 0.32
C LEU A 67 17.78 -4.92 0.41
N ARG A 68 17.79 -6.16 -0.09
CA ARG A 68 16.59 -7.03 -0.08
C ARG A 68 16.12 -7.39 1.32
N VAL A 69 17.02 -7.47 2.30
CA VAL A 69 16.69 -7.94 3.65
C VAL A 69 15.69 -6.98 4.31
N GLU A 70 14.61 -7.55 4.88
CA GLU A 70 13.51 -6.81 5.53
C GLU A 70 12.75 -5.81 4.64
N GLY A 71 12.83 -5.96 3.31
CA GLY A 71 12.10 -5.08 2.38
C GLY A 71 12.70 -3.67 2.23
N GLY A 72 13.97 -3.48 2.60
CA GLY A 72 14.66 -2.18 2.48
C GLY A 72 14.64 -1.59 1.07
N VAL A 73 14.67 -2.44 0.05
CA VAL A 73 14.53 -2.03 -1.36
C VAL A 73 13.21 -1.28 -1.63
N PHE A 74 12.09 -1.67 -1.02
CA PHE A 74 10.81 -0.97 -1.20
C PHE A 74 10.86 0.46 -0.63
N ALA A 75 11.51 0.61 0.53
CA ALA A 75 11.72 1.92 1.15
C ALA A 75 12.58 2.83 0.26
N GLN A 76 13.63 2.28 -0.34
CA GLN A 76 14.49 2.99 -1.28
C GLN A 76 13.69 3.50 -2.48
N GLN A 77 12.88 2.65 -3.12
CA GLN A 77 12.08 3.02 -4.29
C GLN A 77 11.04 4.10 -3.95
N SER A 78 10.36 3.96 -2.81
CA SER A 78 9.45 4.98 -2.31
C SER A 78 10.16 6.30 -2.01
N ASN A 79 11.41 6.28 -1.52
CA ASN A 79 12.17 7.49 -1.26
C ASN A 79 12.63 8.19 -2.55
N LEU A 80 12.96 7.45 -3.62
CA LEU A 80 13.21 8.05 -4.94
C LEU A 80 11.98 8.84 -5.42
N GLY A 81 10.77 8.30 -5.21
CA GLY A 81 9.54 9.03 -5.52
C GLY A 81 9.41 10.35 -4.75
N ILE A 82 9.77 10.36 -3.47
CA ILE A 82 9.82 11.58 -2.64
C ILE A 82 10.87 12.56 -3.18
N ASP A 83 12.09 12.09 -3.44
CA ASP A 83 13.22 12.94 -3.84
C ASP A 83 13.01 13.64 -5.19
N HIS A 84 12.28 12.99 -6.11
CA HIS A 84 11.94 13.56 -7.42
C HIS A 84 10.66 14.41 -7.40
N SER A 85 9.89 14.42 -6.31
CA SER A 85 8.67 15.20 -6.18
C SER A 85 8.96 16.66 -5.83
N THR A 86 8.23 17.59 -6.46
CA THR A 86 8.41 19.04 -6.28
C THR A 86 7.21 19.73 -5.64
N GLY A 87 6.12 19.00 -5.39
CA GLY A 87 4.90 19.53 -4.78
C GLY A 87 5.06 19.87 -3.30
N ASP A 88 4.19 20.73 -2.79
CA ASP A 88 4.07 21.06 -1.36
C ASP A 88 3.46 19.89 -0.56
N TRP A 89 2.63 19.10 -1.24
CA TRP A 89 2.00 17.89 -0.72
C TRP A 89 2.28 16.72 -1.66
N LEU A 90 2.46 15.54 -1.07
CA LEU A 90 2.76 14.30 -1.76
C LEU A 90 1.64 13.29 -1.52
N ILE A 91 1.15 12.64 -2.58
CA ILE A 91 0.22 11.51 -2.50
C ILE A 91 1.00 10.25 -2.86
N HIS A 92 1.21 9.38 -1.88
CA HIS A 92 1.76 8.05 -2.11
C HIS A 92 0.61 7.08 -2.40
N ILE A 93 0.70 6.34 -3.51
CA ILE A 93 -0.22 5.23 -3.80
C ILE A 93 0.61 4.00 -4.18
N GLN A 94 0.39 2.86 -3.53
CA GLN A 94 1.12 1.63 -3.88
C GLN A 94 0.49 0.95 -5.10
N ALA A 95 1.26 0.09 -5.79
CA ALA A 95 0.86 -0.59 -7.02
C ALA A 95 -0.36 -1.55 -6.87
N ASP A 96 -0.76 -1.89 -5.64
CA ASP A 96 -1.98 -2.65 -5.34
C ASP A 96 -3.05 -1.83 -4.59
N GLU A 97 -2.97 -0.51 -4.62
CA GLU A 97 -3.89 0.40 -3.97
C GLU A 97 -4.63 1.29 -4.99
N VAL A 98 -5.91 1.54 -4.76
CA VAL A 98 -6.74 2.41 -5.61
C VAL A 98 -7.59 3.30 -4.69
N ILE A 99 -7.82 4.54 -5.09
CA ILE A 99 -8.76 5.46 -4.42
C ILE A 99 -10.02 5.55 -5.27
N HIS A 100 -11.19 5.50 -4.62
CA HIS A 100 -12.48 5.68 -5.31
C HIS A 100 -12.59 7.10 -5.86
N GLU A 101 -13.05 7.23 -7.09
CA GLU A 101 -13.19 8.49 -7.83
C GLU A 101 -14.01 9.53 -7.04
N ASP A 102 -15.10 9.08 -6.42
CA ASP A 102 -15.96 9.86 -5.54
C ASP A 102 -15.26 10.44 -4.30
N ASP A 103 -14.11 9.93 -3.89
CA ASP A 103 -13.42 10.41 -2.68
C ASP A 103 -12.25 11.37 -2.97
N LEU A 104 -11.87 11.56 -4.23
CA LEU A 104 -10.71 12.38 -4.60
C LEU A 104 -10.86 13.84 -4.18
N TYR A 105 -12.07 14.39 -4.29
CA TYR A 105 -12.35 15.76 -3.87
C TYR A 105 -12.09 15.96 -2.38
N LYS A 106 -12.44 14.97 -1.53
CA LYS A 106 -12.23 15.02 -0.07
C LYS A 106 -10.75 15.09 0.29
N ILE A 107 -9.89 14.41 -0.48
CA ILE A 107 -8.43 14.51 -0.29
C ILE A 107 -7.97 15.95 -0.54
N LYS A 108 -8.34 16.53 -1.68
CA LYS A 108 -7.97 17.88 -2.07
C LYS A 108 -8.48 18.93 -1.07
N GLU A 109 -9.73 18.81 -0.62
CA GLU A 109 -10.32 19.67 0.40
C GLU A 109 -9.56 19.60 1.74
N ASN A 110 -9.19 18.40 2.18
CA ASN A 110 -8.44 18.26 3.44
C ASN A 110 -7.00 18.77 3.33
N ILE A 111 -6.35 18.61 2.17
CA ILE A 111 -5.06 19.23 1.88
C ILE A 111 -5.19 20.76 2.03
N LEU A 112 -6.16 21.38 1.34
CA LEU A 112 -6.39 22.83 1.39
C LEU A 112 -6.71 23.30 2.82
N LYS A 113 -7.60 22.60 3.52
CA LYS A 113 -8.00 22.89 4.89
C LYS A 113 -6.83 22.93 5.86
N TYR A 114 -5.87 22.02 5.69
CA TYR A 114 -4.72 21.90 6.60
C TYR A 114 -3.44 22.51 6.05
N ASP A 115 -3.47 23.17 4.88
CA ASP A 115 -2.25 23.68 4.26
C ASP A 115 -1.56 24.77 5.09
N SER A 116 -2.35 25.66 5.70
CA SER A 116 -1.87 26.72 6.60
C SER A 116 -1.41 26.18 7.97
N ASP A 117 -1.95 25.06 8.45
CA ASP A 117 -1.56 24.44 9.73
C ASP A 117 -0.30 23.58 9.55
N LYS A 118 0.87 24.19 9.75
CA LYS A 118 2.18 23.51 9.64
C LYS A 118 2.41 22.42 10.70
N ARG A 119 1.54 22.28 11.70
CA ARG A 119 1.60 21.15 12.65
C ARG A 119 1.18 19.84 11.98
N VAL A 120 0.30 19.92 10.97
CA VAL A 120 -0.17 18.78 10.17
C VAL A 120 0.88 18.40 9.13
N GLN A 121 1.44 17.20 9.27
CA GLN A 121 2.50 16.65 8.42
C GLN A 121 1.98 15.61 7.42
N GLY A 122 0.70 15.23 7.49
CA GLY A 122 0.09 14.28 6.58
C GLY A 122 -1.36 13.97 6.92
N LEU A 123 -2.02 13.25 6.01
CA LEU A 123 -3.38 12.73 6.17
C LEU A 123 -3.33 11.21 6.29
N LEU A 124 -4.09 10.70 7.26
CA LEU A 124 -4.20 9.29 7.60
C LEU A 124 -5.49 8.73 6.99
N LEU A 125 -5.36 7.73 6.12
CA LEU A 125 -6.47 7.15 5.35
C LEU A 125 -6.82 5.74 5.86
N PRO A 126 -8.11 5.38 6.00
CA PRO A 126 -8.55 4.01 6.28
C PRO A 126 -8.31 3.04 5.11
N TYR A 127 -8.37 1.74 5.37
CA TYR A 127 -8.12 0.68 4.38
C TYR A 127 -9.26 -0.33 4.27
N TYR A 128 -9.53 -0.74 3.04
CA TYR A 128 -10.20 -1.99 2.69
C TYR A 128 -9.18 -2.97 2.13
N HIS A 129 -8.86 -4.01 2.91
CA HIS A 129 -7.93 -5.06 2.48
C HIS A 129 -8.68 -6.22 1.83
N PHE A 130 -8.81 -6.21 0.51
CA PHE A 130 -9.49 -7.27 -0.22
C PHE A 130 -8.73 -8.60 -0.17
N TRP A 131 -9.47 -9.71 -0.12
CA TRP A 131 -8.91 -11.04 0.08
C TRP A 131 -9.62 -12.11 -0.75
N GLY A 132 -8.84 -12.85 -1.54
CA GLY A 132 -9.31 -13.99 -2.33
C GLY A 132 -10.14 -13.61 -3.55
N GLY A 133 -10.95 -12.56 -3.44
CA GLY A 133 -11.72 -11.94 -4.52
C GLY A 133 -12.06 -10.50 -4.15
N TYR A 134 -12.99 -9.92 -4.90
CA TYR A 134 -13.44 -8.53 -4.67
C TYR A 134 -14.51 -8.40 -3.56
N ASN A 135 -15.12 -9.51 -3.13
CA ASN A 135 -16.29 -9.47 -2.24
C ASN A 135 -15.97 -9.44 -0.73
N TYR A 136 -14.73 -9.75 -0.33
CA TYR A 136 -14.38 -9.92 1.07
C TYR A 136 -13.20 -9.03 1.47
N ILE A 137 -13.33 -8.38 2.62
CA ILE A 137 -12.29 -7.56 3.23
C ILE A 137 -11.81 -8.17 4.54
N ARG A 138 -10.50 -8.07 4.78
CA ARG A 138 -9.88 -8.45 6.04
C ARG A 138 -9.77 -7.22 6.94
N THR A 139 -10.44 -7.25 8.08
CA THR A 139 -10.48 -6.13 9.05
C THR A 139 -9.74 -6.45 10.36
N THR A 140 -9.22 -7.67 10.48
CA THR A 140 -8.61 -8.17 11.71
C THR A 140 -7.29 -7.46 12.02
N ARG A 141 -6.76 -7.72 13.21
CA ARG A 141 -5.47 -7.17 13.69
C ARG A 141 -4.24 -7.69 12.94
N ARG A 142 -4.43 -8.52 11.92
CA ARG A 142 -3.36 -9.02 11.04
C ARG A 142 -3.04 -8.06 9.90
N VAL A 143 -3.84 -7.03 9.71
CA VAL A 143 -3.63 -5.95 8.76
C VAL A 143 -3.76 -4.61 9.47
N HIS A 144 -3.11 -3.57 8.94
CA HIS A 144 -3.28 -2.21 9.46
C HIS A 144 -4.68 -1.70 9.13
N ARG A 145 -5.21 -0.74 9.89
CA ARG A 145 -6.47 -0.07 9.53
C ARG A 145 -6.26 1.24 8.80
N TYR A 146 -5.09 1.82 9.00
CA TYR A 146 -4.80 3.19 8.64
C TYR A 146 -3.34 3.33 8.27
N GLU A 147 -3.05 4.04 7.19
CA GLU A 147 -1.71 4.48 6.86
C GLU A 147 -1.71 5.90 6.32
N ILE A 148 -0.54 6.53 6.41
CA ILE A 148 -0.33 7.87 5.90
C ILE A 148 -0.05 7.74 4.40
N ARG A 149 -0.94 8.31 3.59
CA ARG A 149 -0.85 8.26 2.12
C ARG A 149 -0.87 9.62 1.47
N VAL A 150 -1.11 10.66 2.27
CA VAL A 150 -0.86 12.04 1.89
C VAL A 150 0.11 12.63 2.90
N LEU A 151 1.20 13.23 2.42
CA LEU A 151 2.28 13.77 3.22
C LEU A 151 2.46 15.24 2.84
N ARG A 152 2.83 16.08 3.81
CA ARG A 152 3.44 17.36 3.45
C ARG A 152 4.87 17.07 2.99
N ASN A 153 5.33 17.73 1.92
CA ASN A 153 6.70 17.58 1.44
C ASN A 153 7.67 18.32 2.38
N ILE A 154 8.07 17.65 3.47
CA ILE A 154 9.00 18.17 4.46
C ILE A 154 10.30 17.38 4.36
N LYS A 155 11.42 18.09 4.21
CA LYS A 155 12.75 17.50 4.23
C LYS A 155 12.95 16.65 5.50
N GLY A 156 13.36 15.40 5.32
CA GLY A 156 13.55 14.43 6.41
C GLY A 156 12.41 13.44 6.59
N ILE A 157 11.26 13.62 5.94
CA ILE A 157 10.25 12.56 5.86
C ILE A 157 10.78 11.46 4.93
N ARG A 158 10.88 10.24 5.46
CA ARG A 158 11.33 9.05 4.75
C ARG A 158 10.43 7.85 5.02
N SER A 159 10.44 6.93 4.07
CA SER A 159 9.76 5.64 4.15
C SER A 159 10.27 4.84 5.34
N PHE A 160 9.34 4.30 6.13
CA PHE A 160 9.62 3.49 7.30
C PHE A 160 9.24 2.03 7.04
N ASN A 161 10.14 1.09 7.37
CA ASN A 161 10.06 -0.32 7.00
C ASN A 161 9.93 -0.49 5.46
N ASP A 162 9.07 -1.38 4.99
CA ASP A 162 8.80 -1.75 3.60
C ASP A 162 7.93 -0.72 2.84
N SER A 163 8.16 0.58 3.07
CA SER A 163 7.33 1.70 2.59
C SER A 163 5.87 1.70 3.06
N GLN A 164 5.52 0.86 4.06
CA GLN A 164 4.17 0.81 4.61
C GLN A 164 3.69 2.18 5.12
N GLY A 165 4.59 2.96 5.74
CA GLY A 165 4.30 4.32 6.20
C GLY A 165 5.57 5.17 6.28
N PHE A 166 5.48 6.32 6.95
CA PHE A 166 6.53 7.35 6.92
C PHE A 166 6.90 7.86 8.31
N ARG A 167 8.17 8.26 8.47
CA ARG A 167 8.68 8.90 9.69
C ARG A 167 9.58 10.09 9.35
N MET A 168 9.73 10.98 10.31
CA MET A 168 10.63 12.12 10.24
C MET A 168 11.99 11.76 10.83
N TYR A 169 13.05 12.01 10.08
CA TYR A 169 14.44 11.79 10.47
C TYR A 169 15.20 13.12 10.53
N ALA A 170 16.20 13.21 11.41
CA ALA A 170 17.00 14.43 11.56
C ALA A 170 17.88 14.72 10.33
N SER A 171 18.32 13.67 9.63
CA SER A 171 19.13 13.77 8.41
C SER A 171 19.00 12.50 7.56
N ASN A 172 19.49 12.55 6.31
CA ASN A 172 19.60 11.34 5.49
C ASN A 172 20.57 10.32 6.14
N GLU A 173 21.63 10.79 6.79
CA GLU A 173 22.57 9.91 7.51
C GLU A 173 21.88 9.17 8.68
N ALA A 174 21.05 9.88 9.45
CA ALA A 174 20.24 9.28 10.52
C ALA A 174 19.26 8.21 9.99
N TYR A 175 18.81 8.36 8.74
CA TYR A 175 17.99 7.36 8.07
C TYR A 175 18.83 6.16 7.62
N THR A 176 19.94 6.38 6.92
CA THR A 176 20.74 5.30 6.31
C THR A 176 21.55 4.49 7.31
N ASN A 177 21.95 5.09 8.44
CA ASN A 177 22.75 4.40 9.45
C ASN A 177 21.95 3.45 10.35
N ASN A 178 20.61 3.42 10.21
CA ASN A 178 19.67 2.59 11.00
C ASN A 178 19.80 2.70 12.53
N LYS A 179 20.52 3.70 13.06
CA LYS A 179 20.65 3.94 14.51
C LYS A 179 19.44 4.68 15.06
N GLU A 180 18.80 5.52 14.25
CA GLU A 180 17.63 6.28 14.65
C GLU A 180 16.35 5.68 14.09
N LYS A 181 15.33 5.50 14.94
CA LYS A 181 14.03 4.96 14.52
C LYS A 181 13.15 5.97 13.78
N GLY A 182 13.57 7.24 13.68
CA GLY A 182 12.74 8.36 13.25
C GLY A 182 11.58 8.65 14.22
N THR A 183 10.95 9.81 14.04
CA THR A 183 9.77 10.24 14.81
C THR A 183 8.49 10.08 14.02
N LYS A 184 7.41 9.67 14.70
CA LYS A 184 6.08 9.49 14.08
C LYS A 184 5.51 10.83 13.64
N LEU A 185 4.94 10.87 12.44
CA LEU A 185 4.34 12.07 11.88
C LEU A 185 3.05 12.45 12.63
N ARG A 186 2.81 13.77 12.75
CA ARG A 186 1.58 14.36 13.27
C ARG A 186 0.56 14.49 12.13
N VAL A 187 -0.57 13.82 12.24
CA VAL A 187 -1.52 13.66 11.12
C VAL A 187 -2.95 13.94 11.51
N LYS A 188 -3.76 14.30 10.51
CA LYS A 188 -5.23 14.35 10.61
C LYS A 188 -5.81 13.13 9.88
N LYS A 189 -6.79 12.46 10.50
CA LYS A 189 -7.51 11.35 9.85
C LYS A 189 -8.57 11.94 8.91
N ILE A 190 -8.67 11.38 7.71
CA ILE A 190 -9.74 11.68 6.75
C ILE A 190 -10.53 10.41 6.45
N ASP A 191 -11.79 10.56 6.06
CA ASP A 191 -12.68 9.44 5.73
C ASP A 191 -12.65 9.16 4.22
N VAL A 192 -11.48 8.72 3.76
CA VAL A 192 -11.21 8.33 2.36
C VAL A 192 -10.52 6.98 2.38
N PRO A 193 -11.26 5.88 2.18
CA PRO A 193 -10.71 4.54 2.19
C PRO A 193 -9.81 4.27 0.98
N ILE A 194 -8.73 3.53 1.24
CA ILE A 194 -7.87 2.94 0.21
C ILE A 194 -8.34 1.53 -0.07
N TYR A 195 -8.60 1.24 -1.34
CA TYR A 195 -8.98 -0.07 -1.83
C TYR A 195 -7.70 -0.84 -2.16
N HIS A 196 -7.36 -1.79 -1.30
CA HIS A 196 -6.08 -2.49 -1.34
C HIS A 196 -6.26 -3.94 -1.81
N TYR A 197 -5.87 -4.21 -3.06
CA TYR A 197 -6.06 -5.46 -3.80
C TYR A 197 -4.85 -6.41 -3.73
N LYS A 198 -4.11 -6.38 -2.62
CA LYS A 198 -2.88 -7.17 -2.45
C LYS A 198 -3.06 -8.66 -2.59
N ARG A 199 -4.23 -9.19 -2.26
CA ARG A 199 -4.54 -10.63 -2.24
C ARG A 199 -5.72 -11.02 -3.12
N VAL A 200 -5.97 -10.28 -4.20
CA VAL A 200 -7.03 -10.57 -5.18
C VAL A 200 -6.38 -11.00 -6.49
N ARG A 201 -6.16 -12.32 -6.66
CA ARG A 201 -5.52 -12.96 -7.82
C ARG A 201 -5.97 -14.43 -7.91
N PRO A 202 -5.83 -15.11 -9.05
CA PRO A 202 -5.97 -16.56 -9.10
C PRO A 202 -5.01 -17.24 -8.10
N PRO A 203 -5.39 -18.37 -7.46
CA PRO A 203 -4.55 -19.06 -6.47
C PRO A 203 -3.12 -19.37 -6.94
N ALA A 204 -2.95 -19.78 -8.20
CA ALA A 204 -1.64 -20.06 -8.79
C ALA A 204 -0.78 -18.80 -8.91
N GLU A 205 -1.35 -17.69 -9.40
CA GLU A 205 -0.64 -16.40 -9.54
C GLU A 205 -0.32 -15.79 -8.16
N MET A 206 -1.23 -15.95 -7.20
CA MET A 206 -0.98 -15.54 -5.82
C MET A 206 0.22 -16.28 -5.23
N LYS A 207 0.37 -17.58 -5.51
CA LYS A 207 1.55 -18.36 -5.09
C LYS A 207 2.84 -17.81 -5.73
N LYS A 208 2.83 -17.52 -7.03
CA LYS A 208 3.99 -16.90 -7.73
C LYS A 208 4.37 -15.57 -7.08
N LYS A 209 3.39 -14.67 -6.86
CA LYS A 209 3.59 -13.41 -6.14
C LYS A 209 4.17 -13.63 -4.74
N MET A 210 3.66 -14.60 -3.98
CA MET A 210 4.17 -14.90 -2.65
C MET A 210 5.61 -15.42 -2.68
N ASN A 211 5.99 -16.23 -3.67
CA ASN A 211 7.37 -16.68 -3.85
C ASN A 211 8.32 -15.50 -4.07
N VAL A 212 7.95 -14.58 -4.97
CA VAL A 212 8.71 -13.35 -5.23
C VAL A 212 8.75 -12.47 -3.99
N PHE A 213 7.62 -12.27 -3.31
CA PHE A 213 7.55 -11.50 -2.07
C PHE A 213 8.48 -12.08 -1.01
N PHE A 214 8.45 -13.40 -0.76
CA PHE A 214 9.31 -14.02 0.25
C PHE A 214 10.79 -13.87 -0.04
N HIS A 215 11.21 -13.73 -1.30
CA HIS A 215 12.59 -13.45 -1.66
C HIS A 215 13.14 -12.14 -1.05
N PHE A 216 12.26 -11.19 -0.75
CA PHE A 216 12.60 -9.91 -0.09
C PHE A 216 12.46 -9.94 1.45
N TYR A 217 12.13 -11.08 2.06
CA TYR A 217 11.91 -11.16 3.53
C TYR A 217 12.42 -12.43 4.19
N LYS A 218 12.83 -13.44 3.43
CA LYS A 218 13.21 -14.77 3.93
C LYS A 218 14.57 -15.17 3.40
N SER A 219 15.28 -15.99 4.17
CA SER A 219 16.55 -16.57 3.75
C SER A 219 16.34 -17.56 2.60
N ASP A 220 17.39 -17.77 1.81
CA ASP A 220 17.34 -18.68 0.67
C ASP A 220 17.03 -20.12 1.11
N GLU A 221 17.53 -20.57 2.26
CA GLU A 221 17.18 -21.87 2.88
C GLU A 221 15.68 -22.02 3.19
N TRP A 222 15.02 -20.94 3.61
CA TRP A 222 13.59 -20.96 3.89
C TRP A 222 12.78 -21.06 2.59
N LEU A 223 13.22 -20.35 1.54
CA LEU A 223 12.59 -20.37 0.23
C LEU A 223 12.65 -21.76 -0.40
N GLU A 224 13.77 -22.45 -0.29
CA GLU A 224 13.94 -23.82 -0.79
C GLU A 224 12.95 -24.78 -0.13
N LYS A 225 12.82 -24.71 1.20
CA LYS A 225 11.81 -25.48 1.96
C LYS A 225 10.37 -25.11 1.58
N TYR A 226 10.11 -23.86 1.22
CA TYR A 226 8.79 -23.37 0.84
C TYR A 226 8.37 -23.78 -0.58
N LYS A 227 9.31 -23.80 -1.53
CA LYS A 227 9.08 -24.27 -2.90
C LYS A 227 8.53 -25.71 -2.94
N ASN A 228 8.91 -26.53 -1.97
CA ASN A 228 8.52 -27.94 -1.87
C ASN A 228 7.14 -28.19 -1.22
N LYS A 229 6.36 -27.16 -0.85
CA LYS A 229 5.03 -27.30 -0.22
C LYS A 229 3.89 -26.83 -1.13
N SER A 230 2.95 -27.74 -1.44
CA SER A 230 1.66 -27.65 -2.17
C SER A 230 1.61 -26.76 -3.43
N GLN A 231 0.89 -27.21 -4.46
CA GLN A 231 0.86 -26.53 -5.76
C GLN A 231 0.10 -25.19 -5.78
N GLU A 232 -0.91 -24.99 -4.92
CA GLU A 232 -1.76 -23.78 -4.96
C GLU A 232 -1.83 -23.00 -3.63
N TYR A 233 -2.20 -21.72 -3.72
CA TYR A 233 -2.41 -20.83 -2.59
C TYR A 233 -3.81 -21.01 -1.98
N ASP A 234 -3.88 -21.44 -0.71
CA ASP A 234 -5.16 -21.58 0.00
C ASP A 234 -5.64 -20.26 0.63
N TYR A 235 -6.65 -19.64 0.02
CA TYR A 235 -7.29 -18.43 0.55
C TYR A 235 -8.14 -18.66 1.80
N GLN A 236 -8.52 -19.90 2.14
CA GLN A 236 -9.21 -20.21 3.39
C GLN A 236 -8.27 -20.14 4.59
N ASN A 237 -6.94 -20.07 4.37
CA ASN A 237 -5.95 -19.85 5.41
C ASN A 237 -5.93 -18.38 5.88
N VAL A 238 -7.04 -17.96 6.48
CA VAL A 238 -7.32 -16.61 6.97
C VAL A 238 -8.02 -16.67 8.31
N ASP A 239 -7.90 -15.61 9.12
CA ASP A 239 -8.50 -15.53 10.44
C ASP A 239 -9.98 -15.13 10.38
N ALA A 240 -10.30 -13.96 9.84
CA ALA A 240 -11.69 -13.58 9.58
C ALA A 240 -11.77 -12.61 8.42
N LEU A 241 -12.87 -12.69 7.68
CA LEU A 241 -13.23 -11.76 6.63
C LEU A 241 -14.66 -11.25 6.85
N GLU A 242 -14.91 -10.06 6.32
CA GLU A 242 -16.22 -9.42 6.28
C GLU A 242 -16.60 -9.22 4.81
N GLU A 243 -17.90 -9.32 4.51
CA GLU A 243 -18.40 -8.97 3.19
C GLU A 243 -18.24 -7.46 2.96
N PHE A 244 -17.71 -7.11 1.80
CA PHE A 244 -17.67 -5.73 1.34
C PHE A 244 -19.05 -5.34 0.83
N LYS A 245 -19.56 -4.20 1.31
CA LYS A 245 -20.91 -3.71 1.00
C LYS A 245 -20.93 -2.42 0.19
N GLY A 246 -19.75 -1.90 -0.17
CA GLY A 246 -19.62 -0.68 -0.98
C GLY A 246 -19.51 -1.00 -2.46
N THR A 247 -19.15 0.01 -3.24
CA THR A 247 -18.81 -0.09 -4.66
C THR A 247 -17.31 -0.14 -4.84
N HIS A 248 -16.86 -0.81 -5.90
CA HIS A 248 -15.46 -0.73 -6.32
C HIS A 248 -15.26 0.47 -7.25
N PRO A 249 -14.07 1.12 -7.20
CA PRO A 249 -13.71 2.18 -8.15
C PRO A 249 -13.91 1.71 -9.60
N GLU A 250 -14.42 2.57 -10.48
CA GLU A 250 -14.67 2.25 -11.89
C GLU A 250 -13.42 1.67 -12.58
N LEU A 251 -12.24 2.19 -12.23
CA LEU A 251 -10.94 1.72 -12.74
C LEU A 251 -10.70 0.21 -12.53
N MET A 252 -11.37 -0.41 -11.56
CA MET A 252 -11.21 -1.84 -11.26
C MET A 252 -12.23 -2.74 -11.97
N HIS A 253 -13.27 -2.19 -12.60
CA HIS A 253 -14.38 -2.99 -13.15
C HIS A 253 -13.92 -3.94 -14.25
N GLU A 254 -13.00 -3.52 -15.12
CA GLU A 254 -12.46 -4.40 -16.17
C GLU A 254 -11.72 -5.61 -15.58
N ARG A 255 -10.92 -5.40 -14.52
CA ARG A 255 -10.23 -6.49 -13.82
C ARG A 255 -11.21 -7.43 -13.13
N MET A 256 -12.25 -6.87 -12.51
CA MET A 256 -13.32 -7.65 -11.89
C MET A 256 -14.05 -8.51 -12.91
N ALA A 257 -14.36 -7.97 -14.09
CA ALA A 257 -15.03 -8.70 -15.17
C ALA A 257 -14.16 -9.83 -15.74
N LYS A 258 -12.82 -9.68 -15.70
CA LYS A 258 -11.86 -10.71 -16.12
C LYS A 258 -11.60 -11.78 -15.06
N GLN A 259 -12.16 -11.66 -13.85
CA GLN A 259 -11.98 -12.67 -12.80
C GLN A 259 -12.51 -14.03 -13.28
N ASN A 260 -11.63 -15.02 -13.33
CA ASN A 260 -11.94 -16.38 -13.80
C ASN A 260 -11.81 -17.45 -12.70
N TRP A 261 -11.71 -17.04 -11.44
CA TRP A 261 -11.71 -17.93 -10.28
C TRP A 261 -12.80 -17.50 -9.30
N GLU A 262 -13.22 -18.42 -8.44
CA GLU A 262 -14.21 -18.16 -7.40
C GLU A 262 -13.57 -18.33 -6.02
N PHE A 263 -13.90 -17.43 -5.11
CA PHE A 263 -13.57 -17.56 -3.70
C PHE A 263 -14.79 -17.21 -2.86
N VAL A 264 -15.30 -18.21 -2.14
CA VAL A 264 -16.36 -18.06 -1.14
C VAL A 264 -15.77 -18.31 0.24
N TYR A 265 -15.89 -17.34 1.14
CA TYR A 265 -15.29 -17.43 2.46
C TYR A 265 -16.05 -18.42 3.37
N ASP A 266 -15.37 -19.45 3.86
CA ASP A 266 -15.92 -20.39 4.83
C ASP A 266 -15.50 -20.00 6.26
N LYS A 267 -16.43 -19.39 6.99
CA LYS A 267 -16.23 -18.94 8.38
C LYS A 267 -15.82 -20.09 9.32
N SER A 268 -16.23 -21.33 9.05
CA SER A 268 -15.89 -22.49 9.88
C SER A 268 -14.41 -22.86 9.82
N LYS A 269 -13.71 -22.47 8.75
CA LYS A 269 -12.27 -22.74 8.53
C LYS A 269 -11.34 -21.69 9.13
N SER A 270 -11.90 -20.71 9.87
CA SER A 270 -11.15 -19.63 10.52
C SER A 270 -9.87 -20.13 11.21
N LYS A 271 -8.75 -19.49 10.89
CA LYS A 271 -7.44 -19.71 11.54
C LYS A 271 -7.21 -18.71 12.68
N MET A 272 -8.26 -18.08 13.20
CA MET A 272 -8.15 -17.13 14.30
C MET A 272 -7.77 -17.85 15.60
N LYS A 273 -6.61 -17.51 16.17
CA LYS A 273 -6.21 -18.04 17.48
C LYS A 273 -7.11 -17.46 18.57
N PHE A 274 -7.41 -18.24 19.61
CA PHE A 274 -8.29 -17.87 20.71
C PHE A 274 -8.02 -16.48 21.32
N ARG A 275 -6.75 -16.14 21.60
CA ARG A 275 -6.38 -14.81 22.10
C ARG A 275 -6.79 -13.65 21.18
N TYR A 276 -6.74 -13.87 19.86
CA TYR A 276 -7.17 -12.87 18.87
C TYR A 276 -8.68 -12.87 18.70
N TRP A 277 -9.34 -14.01 18.89
CA TRP A 277 -10.79 -14.11 18.92
C TRP A 277 -11.37 -13.27 20.06
N ILE A 278 -10.80 -13.34 21.27
CA ILE A 278 -11.23 -12.48 22.39
C ILE A 278 -11.10 -11.00 22.02
N LEU A 279 -9.93 -10.59 21.51
CA LEU A 279 -9.67 -9.20 21.14
C LEU A 279 -10.52 -8.72 19.96
N TYR A 280 -10.86 -9.60 19.03
CA TYR A 280 -11.71 -9.33 17.88
C TYR A 280 -13.15 -9.09 18.33
N ASN A 281 -13.71 -9.96 19.18
CA ASN A 281 -15.06 -9.80 19.71
C ASN A 281 -15.17 -8.58 20.64
N PHE A 282 -14.16 -8.34 21.48
CA PHE A 282 -14.10 -7.12 22.30
C PHE A 282 -14.16 -5.86 21.42
N GLU A 283 -13.38 -5.82 20.34
CA GLU A 283 -13.39 -4.69 19.40
C GLU A 283 -14.74 -4.55 18.69
N LYS A 284 -15.36 -5.65 18.26
CA LYS A 284 -16.68 -5.63 17.62
C LYS A 284 -17.79 -5.12 18.54
N LEU A 285 -17.71 -5.43 19.84
CA LEU A 285 -18.68 -4.99 20.83
C LEU A 285 -18.48 -3.54 21.27
N THR A 286 -17.23 -3.09 21.40
CA THR A 286 -16.90 -1.81 22.04
C THR A 286 -16.47 -0.72 21.06
N GLY A 287 -16.08 -1.08 19.84
CA GLY A 287 -15.37 -0.21 18.91
C GLY A 287 -13.91 0.07 19.29
N ILE A 288 -13.42 -0.45 20.44
CA ILE A 288 -12.09 -0.14 20.98
C ILE A 288 -11.08 -1.22 20.57
N ARG A 289 -10.03 -0.79 19.84
CA ARG A 289 -8.89 -1.66 19.48
C ARG A 289 -7.72 -1.47 20.44
N LEU A 290 -7.68 -2.28 21.51
CA LEU A 290 -6.55 -2.32 22.45
C LEU A 290 -5.23 -2.72 21.79
N PHE A 291 -4.08 -2.18 22.21
CA PHE A 291 -2.74 -2.59 21.75
C PHE A 291 -2.49 -2.49 20.24
N GLU A 292 -3.23 -1.64 19.52
CA GLU A 292 -2.99 -1.40 18.11
C GLU A 292 -1.62 -0.74 17.89
N TYR A 293 -0.81 -1.31 17.00
CA TYR A 293 0.38 -0.64 16.51
C TYR A 293 -0.02 0.59 15.70
N LYS A 294 0.54 1.76 16.05
CA LYS A 294 0.30 3.03 15.35
C LYS A 294 1.60 3.67 14.95
N ASN A 295 1.83 3.88 13.66
CA ASN A 295 3.02 4.56 13.14
C ASN A 295 2.86 6.09 13.01
N TYR A 296 1.92 6.69 13.75
CA TYR A 296 1.55 8.10 13.62
C TYR A 296 1.14 8.70 14.98
N ARG A 297 1.03 10.03 15.04
CA ARG A 297 0.42 10.79 16.13
C ARG A 297 -0.80 11.54 15.59
N LEU A 298 -2.00 11.19 16.07
CA LEU A 298 -3.21 11.91 15.69
C LEU A 298 -3.24 13.28 16.37
N LEU A 299 -3.42 14.32 15.58
CA LEU A 299 -3.70 15.66 16.08
C LEU A 299 -5.18 15.78 16.38
N LYS A 300 -5.51 16.14 17.63
CA LYS A 300 -6.87 16.53 18.02
C LYS A 300 -7.26 17.81 17.30
#